data_AF-A0A7X8VVH0-F1
#
_entry.id   AF-A0A7X8VVH0-F1
#
_cell.length_a   1.000
_cell.length_b   1.000
_cell.length_c   1.000
_cell.angle_alpha   90.00
_cell.angle_beta   90.00
_cell.angle_gamma   90.00
#
_symmetry.space_group_name_H-M   'P 1'
#
loop_
_entity.id
_entity.type
_entity.pdbx_description
1 polymer ?
#
loop_
_entity_poly.entity_id
_entity_poly.type
_entity_poly.pdbx_seq_one_letter_code
_entity_poly.pdbx_strand_id
1 'polypeptide(L)'
;MKTYQRQLVPQDVLFLRDARPMEASDAGCGANWPRPDQLWNALIHQMHRLWPERQTWEGEAHRKRQEEQGGNRHSSDRFGALQTVGPFPLYKNMVFFPCPLDLSGGEDAPFQPMQLVPGVGTDLPKPLKYAFSNTVLGKQTLPAWISLKQYLQYLKGESFQMEKISLYDVERNIGIAIDSETGTTKEGQIYQAEYLRLREGAGLAFLASCEIKPKGGSGLVDVLGKISLPSSLIIGGQQGIAHVLPSAWKLPGVQMPALDEKPLLLRWTLLSPAIFPKIEADASRNLTGHHGGWLPS
;
A
#
# COMPACT_ATOMS: atom_id res chain seq x y z
N MET A 1 1.54 19.79 -7.45
CA MET A 1 1.81 18.52 -6.77
C MET A 1 2.87 17.72 -7.48
N LYS A 2 4.12 17.90 -7.03
CA LYS A 2 5.27 17.11 -7.42
C LYS A 2 5.22 15.76 -6.72
N THR A 3 5.27 14.70 -7.52
CA THR A 3 5.28 13.31 -7.04
C THR A 3 6.63 12.69 -7.32
N TYR A 4 7.21 12.06 -6.30
CA TYR A 4 8.51 11.40 -6.36
C TYR A 4 8.35 9.91 -6.53
N GLN A 5 9.08 9.34 -7.49
CA GLN A 5 9.28 7.89 -7.63
C GLN A 5 10.47 7.47 -6.79
N ARG A 6 10.23 6.59 -5.82
CA ARG A 6 11.23 6.14 -4.86
C ARG A 6 11.19 4.62 -4.72
N GLN A 7 12.24 4.09 -4.13
CA GLN A 7 12.31 2.71 -3.68
C GLN A 7 12.85 2.65 -2.23
N LEU A 8 12.38 1.67 -1.46
CA LEU A 8 13.03 1.25 -0.22
C LEU A 8 13.84 -0.01 -0.49
N VAL A 9 15.08 -0.01 -0.01
CA VAL A 9 15.93 -1.19 0.04
C VAL A 9 16.21 -1.49 1.50
N PRO A 10 15.63 -2.56 2.08
CA PRO A 10 15.93 -2.98 3.44
C PRO A 10 17.43 -3.25 3.59
N GLN A 11 17.99 -2.85 4.72
CA GLN A 11 19.39 -3.16 5.02
C GLN A 11 19.59 -4.66 5.26
N ASP A 12 18.59 -5.32 5.84
CA ASP A 12 18.55 -6.76 6.06
C ASP A 12 17.10 -7.26 5.98
N VAL A 13 16.51 -7.67 7.11
CA VAL A 13 15.14 -8.18 7.18
C VAL A 13 14.16 -7.14 7.72
N LEU A 14 12.89 -7.24 7.32
CA LEU A 14 11.80 -6.41 7.85
C LEU A 14 10.79 -7.26 8.63
N PHE A 15 10.38 -6.78 9.80
CA PHE A 15 9.30 -7.39 10.57
C PHE A 15 7.99 -6.62 10.37
N LEU A 16 7.11 -7.16 9.52
CA LEU A 16 5.86 -6.54 9.07
C LEU A 16 4.67 -7.39 9.53
N ARG A 17 4.38 -7.26 10.82
CA ARG A 17 3.37 -8.05 11.52
C ARG A 17 1.96 -7.84 10.97
N ASP A 18 1.19 -8.91 10.99
CA ASP A 18 -0.26 -8.86 10.90
C ASP A 18 -0.90 -8.33 12.22
N ALA A 19 -2.23 -8.34 12.24
CA ALA A 19 -3.01 -7.84 13.38
C ALA A 19 -3.25 -8.91 14.47
N ARG A 20 -2.60 -10.08 14.41
CA ARG A 20 -2.81 -11.12 15.41
C ARG A 20 -2.20 -10.69 16.76
N PRO A 21 -2.92 -10.90 17.88
CA PRO A 21 -2.37 -10.68 19.21
C PRO A 21 -1.07 -11.48 19.41
N MET A 22 -0.08 -10.88 20.06
CA MET A 22 1.10 -11.61 20.55
C MET A 22 0.71 -12.33 21.83
N GLU A 23 0.22 -13.56 21.69
CA GLU A 23 -0.01 -14.45 22.83
C GLU A 23 1.10 -15.51 22.85
N ALA A 24 1.84 -15.57 23.97
CA ALA A 24 2.86 -16.57 24.24
C ALA A 24 4.07 -16.57 23.26
N SER A 25 4.60 -17.76 22.96
CA SER A 25 5.88 -18.01 22.28
C SER A 25 5.89 -17.78 20.76
N ASP A 26 4.84 -17.18 20.20
CA ASP A 26 4.76 -16.83 18.78
C ASP A 26 4.51 -15.33 18.61
N ALA A 27 5.49 -14.61 18.05
CA ALA A 27 5.38 -13.19 17.75
C ALA A 27 4.54 -12.92 16.47
N GLY A 28 4.10 -13.97 15.77
CA GLY A 28 3.21 -13.95 14.63
C GLY A 28 3.90 -13.96 13.26
N CYS A 29 3.09 -14.01 12.20
CA CYS A 29 3.53 -13.95 10.81
C CYS A 29 3.94 -12.51 10.44
N GLY A 30 5.23 -12.19 10.60
CA GLY A 30 5.80 -10.88 10.28
C GLY A 30 6.40 -10.76 8.87
N ALA A 31 6.40 -11.82 8.06
CA ALA A 31 6.96 -11.80 6.71
C ALA A 31 5.98 -11.29 5.63
N ASN A 32 5.04 -10.42 5.99
CA ASN A 32 4.08 -9.87 5.03
C ASN A 32 4.71 -8.77 4.19
N TRP A 33 4.20 -8.60 2.96
CA TRP A 33 4.50 -7.40 2.20
C TRP A 33 3.93 -6.16 2.93
N PRO A 34 4.68 -5.04 3.02
CA PRO A 34 4.23 -3.91 3.82
C PRO A 34 2.97 -3.29 3.26
N ARG A 35 2.07 -2.93 4.17
CA ARG A 35 0.82 -2.26 3.82
C ARG A 35 1.06 -0.77 3.54
N PRO A 36 0.18 -0.11 2.77
CA PRO A 36 0.29 1.32 2.50
C PRO A 36 0.35 2.20 3.76
N ASP A 37 -0.39 1.84 4.81
CA ASP A 37 -0.38 2.55 6.10
C ASP A 37 0.98 2.49 6.80
N GLN A 38 1.69 1.36 6.70
CA GLN A 38 3.01 1.20 7.31
C GLN A 38 4.05 2.07 6.61
N LEU A 39 4.00 2.16 5.27
CA LEU A 39 4.84 3.06 4.50
C LEU A 39 4.56 4.52 4.84
N TRP A 40 3.29 4.92 4.86
CA TRP A 40 2.89 6.29 5.19
C TRP A 40 3.35 6.69 6.60
N ASN A 41 3.13 5.81 7.59
CA ASN A 41 3.57 6.02 8.97
C ASN A 41 5.10 6.12 9.09
N ALA A 42 5.84 5.26 8.38
CA ALA A 42 7.30 5.32 8.38
C ALA A 42 7.80 6.68 7.85
N LEU A 43 7.25 7.13 6.71
CA LEU A 43 7.65 8.39 6.08
C LEU A 43 7.30 9.61 6.93
N ILE A 44 6.08 9.67 7.50
CA ILE A 44 5.71 10.81 8.34
C ILE A 44 6.56 10.86 9.62
N HIS A 45 6.86 9.71 10.24
CA HIS A 45 7.77 9.65 11.39
C HIS A 45 9.21 10.01 11.01
N GLN A 46 9.66 9.69 9.79
CA GLN A 46 10.95 10.15 9.31
C GLN A 46 10.99 11.69 9.20
N MET A 47 9.96 12.31 8.65
CA MET A 47 9.88 13.78 8.56
C MET A 47 9.92 14.42 9.94
N HIS A 48 9.17 13.88 10.91
CA HIS A 48 9.21 14.35 12.29
C HIS A 48 10.56 14.14 12.98
N ARG A 49 11.30 13.08 12.65
CA ARG A 49 12.66 12.86 13.18
C ARG A 49 13.71 13.76 12.55
N LEU A 50 13.60 14.03 11.25
CA LEU A 50 14.49 14.93 10.53
C LEU A 50 14.28 16.39 10.95
N TRP A 51 13.03 16.76 11.23
CA TRP A 51 12.63 18.10 11.63
C TRP A 51 11.79 18.06 12.92
N PRO A 52 12.42 17.79 14.07
CA PRO A 52 11.71 17.72 15.35
C PRO A 52 11.01 19.04 15.67
N GLU A 53 11.67 20.15 15.33
CA GLU A 53 11.14 21.50 15.44
C GLU A 53 10.62 22.01 14.10
N ARG A 54 9.69 22.98 14.15
CA ARG A 54 9.12 23.64 12.96
C ARG A 54 10.19 24.43 12.23
N GLN A 55 10.30 24.21 10.93
CA GLN A 55 11.27 24.85 10.08
C GLN A 55 10.73 26.18 9.52
N THR A 56 11.64 27.07 9.13
CA THR A 56 11.29 28.40 8.57
C THR A 56 10.42 28.29 7.31
N TRP A 57 10.63 27.25 6.50
CA TRP A 57 9.86 26.99 5.28
C TRP A 57 8.46 26.41 5.52
N GLU A 58 8.11 26.01 6.75
CA GLU A 58 6.76 25.55 7.10
C GLU A 58 5.78 26.71 7.35
N GLY A 59 6.31 27.93 7.58
CA GLY A 59 5.52 29.07 8.03
C GLY A 59 4.97 28.89 9.44
N GLU A 60 4.11 29.81 9.88
CA GLU A 60 3.51 29.76 11.21
C GLU A 60 2.58 28.55 11.41
N ALA A 61 2.38 28.14 12.66
CA ALA A 61 1.36 27.14 12.99
C ALA A 61 -0.04 27.60 12.54
N HIS A 62 -0.77 26.68 11.92
CA HIS A 62 -2.20 26.86 11.71
C HIS A 62 -2.87 26.89 13.08
N ARG A 63 -3.54 28.00 13.42
CA ARG A 63 -4.39 28.03 14.61
C ARG A 63 -5.64 27.22 14.29
N LYS A 64 -5.94 26.22 15.12
CA LYS A 64 -7.24 25.55 15.11
C LYS A 64 -8.33 26.62 15.22
N ARG A 65 -9.34 26.56 14.35
CA ARG A 65 -10.52 27.44 14.48
C ARG A 65 -11.21 27.13 15.82
N GLN A 66 -11.95 28.07 16.39
CA GLN A 66 -12.67 27.83 17.66
C GLN A 66 -13.55 26.57 17.60
N GLU A 67 -14.15 26.29 16.43
CA GLU A 67 -14.96 25.10 16.15
C GLU A 67 -14.15 23.78 16.18
N GLU A 68 -12.83 23.83 15.96
CA GLU A 68 -11.92 22.68 15.92
C GLU A 68 -11.23 22.41 17.25
N GLN A 69 -11.37 23.31 18.24
CA GLN A 69 -10.70 23.22 19.54
C GLN A 69 -11.26 22.09 20.43
N GLY A 70 -12.49 21.65 20.20
CA GLY A 70 -13.11 20.52 20.91
C GLY A 70 -12.99 19.15 20.21
N GLY A 71 -12.35 19.09 19.04
CA GLY A 71 -12.24 17.85 18.25
C GLY A 71 -10.94 17.10 18.51
N ASN A 72 -11.02 15.77 18.64
CA ASN A 72 -9.88 14.83 18.63
C ASN A 72 -9.14 14.77 17.27
N ARG A 73 -9.28 15.80 16.42
CA ARG A 73 -8.56 15.91 15.16
C ARG A 73 -7.10 16.24 15.49
N HIS A 74 -6.32 15.19 15.65
CA HIS A 74 -4.87 15.20 15.61
C HIS A 74 -4.44 15.01 14.14
N SER A 75 -4.92 15.84 13.21
CA SER A 75 -4.21 15.92 11.93
C SER A 75 -2.78 16.32 12.27
N SER A 76 -1.80 15.64 11.69
CA SER A 76 -0.40 16.05 11.79
C SER A 76 -0.27 17.44 11.15
N ASP A 77 -0.46 18.49 11.94
CA ASP A 77 -0.57 19.89 11.47
C ASP A 77 0.62 20.36 10.63
N ARG A 78 1.75 19.63 10.66
CA ARG A 78 2.98 19.93 9.92
C ARG A 78 3.09 19.19 8.57
N PHE A 79 2.67 17.92 8.50
CA PHE A 79 2.90 17.05 7.32
C PHE A 79 1.65 16.29 6.86
N GLY A 80 0.45 16.77 7.22
CA GLY A 80 -0.82 16.15 6.83
C GLY A 80 -1.11 16.12 5.32
N ALA A 81 -0.30 16.82 4.52
CA ALA A 81 -0.37 16.77 3.06
C ALA A 81 0.41 15.58 2.45
N LEU A 82 1.05 14.74 3.28
CA LEU A 82 1.75 13.55 2.80
C LEU A 82 0.77 12.57 2.17
N GLN A 83 1.03 12.23 0.91
CA GLN A 83 0.34 11.18 0.17
C GLN A 83 1.35 10.14 -0.30
N THR A 84 0.92 8.89 -0.33
CA THR A 84 1.74 7.75 -0.74
C THR A 84 0.96 6.81 -1.64
N VAL A 85 1.63 6.17 -2.60
CA VAL A 85 1.09 5.06 -3.40
C VAL A 85 2.06 3.89 -3.34
N GLY A 86 1.55 2.69 -3.10
CA GLY A 86 2.35 1.49 -2.84
C GLY A 86 2.39 1.12 -1.35
N PRO A 87 3.38 0.34 -0.90
CA PRO A 87 4.56 -0.10 -1.64
C PRO A 87 4.30 -1.30 -2.57
N PHE A 88 4.97 -1.32 -3.71
CA PHE A 88 4.92 -2.37 -4.73
C PHE A 88 6.26 -3.09 -4.84
N PRO A 89 6.32 -4.39 -5.19
CA PRO A 89 7.61 -5.02 -5.46
C PRO A 89 8.29 -4.40 -6.67
N LEU A 90 9.58 -4.15 -6.53
CA LEU A 90 10.48 -3.76 -7.60
C LEU A 90 11.56 -4.82 -7.68
N TYR A 91 11.78 -5.43 -8.84
CA TYR A 91 12.86 -6.38 -9.04
C TYR A 91 13.58 -6.08 -10.34
N LYS A 92 14.89 -5.81 -10.26
CA LYS A 92 15.73 -5.44 -11.42
C LYS A 92 15.09 -4.32 -12.28
N ASN A 93 14.59 -3.27 -11.64
CA ASN A 93 13.86 -2.13 -12.23
C ASN A 93 12.49 -2.45 -12.87
N MET A 94 12.00 -3.68 -12.76
CA MET A 94 10.63 -4.03 -13.13
C MET A 94 9.73 -3.92 -11.90
N VAL A 95 8.68 -3.09 -11.98
CA VAL A 95 7.67 -2.99 -10.91
C VAL A 95 6.60 -4.06 -11.11
N PHE A 96 6.11 -4.59 -10.00
CA PHE A 96 5.05 -5.58 -9.93
C PHE A 96 3.85 -5.02 -9.19
N PHE A 97 2.65 -5.44 -9.58
CA PHE A 97 1.40 -5.00 -8.99
C PHE A 97 0.58 -6.20 -8.50
N PRO A 98 -0.34 -6.01 -7.54
CA PRO A 98 -1.18 -7.10 -7.07
C PRO A 98 -1.90 -7.78 -8.23
N CYS A 99 -1.91 -9.10 -8.23
CA CYS A 99 -2.61 -9.86 -9.26
C CYS A 99 -4.12 -9.58 -9.21
N PRO A 100 -4.76 -9.12 -10.30
CA PRO A 100 -6.20 -8.95 -10.35
C PRO A 100 -6.94 -10.27 -10.12
N LEU A 101 -7.99 -10.23 -9.31
CA LEU A 101 -8.78 -11.41 -8.93
C LEU A 101 -9.71 -11.91 -10.03
N ASP A 102 -9.95 -11.10 -11.06
CA ASP A 102 -10.73 -11.44 -12.24
C ASP A 102 -9.84 -11.98 -13.38
N LEU A 103 -8.70 -12.57 -13.05
CA LEU A 103 -7.89 -13.36 -13.98
C LEU A 103 -8.31 -14.82 -13.91
N SER A 104 -8.23 -15.48 -15.06
CA SER A 104 -8.47 -16.91 -15.21
C SER A 104 -7.31 -17.58 -15.94
N GLY A 105 -6.79 -18.66 -15.37
CA GLY A 105 -5.58 -19.34 -15.85
C GLY A 105 -5.07 -20.38 -14.87
N GLY A 106 -3.96 -21.02 -15.20
CA GLY A 106 -3.33 -22.07 -14.39
C GLY A 106 -1.84 -22.20 -14.71
N GLU A 107 -1.17 -23.17 -14.10
CA GLU A 107 0.28 -23.37 -14.35
C GLU A 107 0.58 -23.72 -15.81
N ASP A 108 -0.33 -24.44 -16.48
CA ASP A 108 -0.15 -24.93 -17.85
C ASP A 108 -0.93 -24.12 -18.91
N ALA A 109 -1.65 -23.07 -18.49
CA ALA A 109 -2.52 -22.29 -19.39
C ALA A 109 -2.26 -20.78 -19.24
N PRO A 110 -2.29 -20.02 -20.36
CA PRO A 110 -2.13 -18.56 -20.28
C PRO A 110 -3.21 -17.94 -19.39
N PHE A 111 -2.80 -16.94 -18.62
CA PHE A 111 -3.73 -16.12 -17.86
C PHE A 111 -4.45 -15.17 -18.80
N GLN A 112 -5.76 -15.02 -18.60
CA GLN A 112 -6.60 -14.11 -19.35
C GLN A 112 -7.69 -13.52 -18.44
N PRO A 113 -8.11 -12.27 -18.68
CA PRO A 113 -9.21 -11.67 -17.94
C PRO A 113 -10.50 -12.49 -18.09
N MET A 114 -11.27 -12.58 -17.02
CA MET A 114 -12.61 -13.16 -17.04
C MET A 114 -13.51 -12.41 -18.02
N GLN A 115 -14.44 -13.13 -18.63
CA GLN A 115 -15.38 -12.54 -19.58
C GLN A 115 -16.56 -11.92 -18.85
N LEU A 116 -16.99 -10.75 -19.35
CA LEU A 116 -18.23 -10.12 -18.89
C LEU A 116 -19.41 -10.81 -19.56
N VAL A 117 -20.30 -11.41 -18.76
CA VAL A 117 -21.48 -12.13 -19.23
C VAL A 117 -22.77 -11.51 -18.66
N PRO A 118 -23.91 -11.58 -19.36
CA PRO A 118 -25.19 -11.14 -18.80
C PRO A 118 -25.52 -11.90 -17.52
N GLY A 119 -25.95 -11.18 -16.48
CA GLY A 119 -26.34 -11.74 -15.18
C GLY A 119 -27.74 -12.37 -15.15
N VAL A 120 -28.27 -12.80 -16.30
CA VAL A 120 -29.62 -13.36 -16.39
C VAL A 120 -29.67 -14.70 -15.62
N GLY A 121 -30.61 -14.83 -14.70
CA GLY A 121 -30.74 -16.02 -13.85
C GLY A 121 -29.80 -16.04 -12.63
N THR A 122 -29.16 -14.92 -12.30
CA THR A 122 -28.34 -14.75 -11.08
C THR A 122 -29.08 -13.91 -10.05
N ASP A 123 -28.61 -13.94 -8.80
CA ASP A 123 -29.08 -13.15 -7.66
C ASP A 123 -28.35 -11.80 -7.52
N LEU A 124 -27.78 -11.27 -8.60
CA LEU A 124 -27.08 -9.99 -8.59
C LEU A 124 -27.99 -8.85 -8.09
N PRO A 125 -27.51 -8.01 -7.16
CA PRO A 125 -28.28 -6.86 -6.70
C PRO A 125 -28.43 -5.83 -7.82
N LYS A 126 -29.61 -5.23 -7.94
CA LYS A 126 -29.80 -4.06 -8.82
C LYS A 126 -28.87 -2.93 -8.35
N PRO A 127 -28.22 -2.16 -9.25
CA PRO A 127 -28.42 -2.12 -10.70
C PRO A 127 -27.47 -3.01 -11.52
N LEU A 128 -26.76 -3.97 -10.91
CA LEU A 128 -25.78 -4.80 -11.61
C LEU A 128 -26.48 -5.74 -12.62
N LYS A 129 -26.06 -5.67 -13.89
CA LYS A 129 -26.64 -6.46 -15.00
C LYS A 129 -25.70 -7.51 -15.58
N TYR A 130 -24.43 -7.49 -15.17
CA TYR A 130 -23.38 -8.31 -15.73
C TYR A 130 -22.55 -8.95 -14.62
N ALA A 131 -22.07 -10.16 -14.86
CA ALA A 131 -21.16 -10.92 -14.00
C ALA A 131 -19.84 -11.20 -14.72
N PHE A 132 -18.81 -11.55 -13.97
CA PHE A 132 -17.57 -12.10 -14.52
C PHE A 132 -17.65 -13.63 -14.53
N SER A 133 -17.31 -14.23 -15.67
CA SER A 133 -17.22 -15.68 -15.83
C SER A 133 -15.79 -16.10 -16.13
N ASN A 134 -15.35 -17.19 -15.50
CA ASN A 134 -14.12 -17.87 -15.84
C ASN A 134 -14.14 -18.32 -17.30
N THR A 135 -13.03 -18.13 -18.01
CA THR A 135 -12.83 -18.71 -19.35
C THR A 135 -12.21 -20.11 -19.29
N VAL A 136 -11.55 -20.45 -18.16
CA VAL A 136 -10.93 -21.76 -17.91
C VAL A 136 -11.58 -22.41 -16.70
N LEU A 137 -12.10 -23.62 -16.88
CA LEU A 137 -12.71 -24.43 -15.81
C LEU A 137 -11.62 -25.05 -14.92
N GLY A 138 -11.79 -24.98 -13.60
CA GLY A 138 -10.90 -25.62 -12.62
C GLY A 138 -10.56 -24.73 -11.43
N LYS A 139 -9.86 -25.30 -10.44
CA LYS A 139 -9.28 -24.52 -9.34
C LYS A 139 -8.11 -23.70 -9.90
N GLN A 140 -8.16 -22.40 -9.68
CA GLN A 140 -7.13 -21.49 -10.15
C GLN A 140 -6.25 -21.05 -8.98
N THR A 141 -4.93 -21.08 -9.20
CA THR A 141 -3.95 -20.54 -8.24
C THR A 141 -3.36 -19.30 -8.88
N LEU A 142 -3.86 -18.12 -8.47
CA LEU A 142 -3.32 -16.85 -8.92
C LEU A 142 -2.03 -16.53 -8.13
N PRO A 143 -1.01 -15.91 -8.76
CA PRO A 143 0.13 -15.40 -8.02
C PRO A 143 -0.31 -14.19 -7.17
N ALA A 144 0.53 -13.79 -6.21
CA ALA A 144 0.31 -12.54 -5.50
C ALA A 144 0.58 -11.30 -6.38
N TRP A 145 1.53 -11.40 -7.32
CA TRP A 145 2.06 -10.27 -8.07
C TRP A 145 2.22 -10.58 -9.56
N ILE A 146 1.99 -9.58 -10.41
CA ILE A 146 2.29 -9.62 -11.85
C ILE A 146 3.10 -8.39 -12.27
N SER A 147 3.96 -8.53 -13.27
CA SER A 147 4.81 -7.41 -13.74
C SER A 147 3.98 -6.30 -14.40
N LEU A 148 4.53 -5.09 -14.49
CA LEU A 148 3.92 -3.98 -15.24
C LEU A 148 3.55 -4.39 -16.68
N LYS A 149 4.42 -5.16 -17.35
CA LYS A 149 4.17 -5.65 -18.71
C LYS A 149 2.89 -6.50 -18.76
N GLN A 150 2.79 -7.49 -17.88
CA GLN A 150 1.61 -8.37 -17.79
C GLN A 150 0.36 -7.59 -17.37
N TYR A 151 0.50 -6.63 -16.46
CA TYR A 151 -0.60 -5.78 -16.03
C TYR A 151 -1.17 -4.95 -17.19
N LEU A 152 -0.31 -4.42 -18.06
CA LEU A 152 -0.77 -3.70 -19.26
C LEU A 152 -1.48 -4.62 -20.27
N GLN A 153 -1.06 -5.88 -20.40
CA GLN A 153 -1.77 -6.88 -21.20
C GLN A 153 -3.16 -7.18 -20.59
N TYR A 154 -3.22 -7.40 -19.28
CA TYR A 154 -4.47 -7.56 -18.54
C TYR A 154 -5.44 -6.39 -18.76
N LEU A 155 -4.96 -5.15 -18.69
CA LEU A 155 -5.82 -3.98 -18.89
C LEU A 155 -6.32 -3.83 -20.33
N LYS A 156 -5.66 -4.44 -21.31
CA LYS A 156 -6.09 -4.49 -22.71
C LYS A 156 -7.03 -5.66 -23.02
N GLY A 157 -7.29 -6.56 -22.06
CA GLY A 157 -8.04 -7.78 -22.34
C GLY A 157 -7.21 -8.91 -22.96
N GLU A 158 -5.88 -8.78 -23.01
CA GLU A 158 -4.98 -9.73 -23.66
C GLU A 158 -4.57 -10.86 -22.71
N SER A 159 -4.29 -12.04 -23.27
CA SER A 159 -3.73 -13.16 -22.53
C SER A 159 -2.21 -13.05 -22.38
N PHE A 160 -1.66 -13.63 -21.32
CA PHE A 160 -0.22 -13.63 -21.07
C PHE A 160 0.24 -14.87 -20.30
N GLN A 161 1.51 -15.20 -20.46
CA GLN A 161 2.17 -16.23 -19.67
C GLN A 161 2.76 -15.64 -18.40
N MET A 162 2.71 -16.43 -17.32
CA MET A 162 3.23 -16.03 -16.04
C MET A 162 4.74 -16.25 -15.97
N GLU A 163 5.44 -15.28 -15.41
CA GLU A 163 6.84 -15.44 -15.06
C GLU A 163 6.91 -15.78 -13.57
N LYS A 164 7.39 -16.99 -13.23
CA LYS A 164 7.62 -17.38 -11.84
C LYS A 164 8.81 -16.59 -11.30
N ILE A 165 8.53 -15.57 -10.50
CA ILE A 165 9.55 -14.72 -9.87
C ILE A 165 9.36 -14.78 -8.36
N SER A 166 10.43 -15.15 -7.66
CA SER A 166 10.47 -15.01 -6.21
C SER A 166 11.07 -13.65 -5.85
N LEU A 167 10.29 -12.87 -5.11
CA LEU A 167 10.61 -11.48 -4.75
C LEU A 167 11.20 -11.37 -3.34
N TYR A 168 10.85 -12.30 -2.47
CA TYR A 168 11.23 -12.34 -1.07
C TYR A 168 11.12 -13.76 -0.54
N ASP A 169 11.80 -14.01 0.57
CA ASP A 169 11.71 -15.23 1.35
C ASP A 169 11.21 -14.92 2.76
N VAL A 170 10.65 -15.93 3.42
CA VAL A 170 10.25 -15.88 4.83
C VAL A 170 11.41 -16.39 5.67
N GLU A 171 12.03 -15.52 6.47
CA GLU A 171 13.06 -15.91 7.42
C GLU A 171 12.46 -16.10 8.81
N ARG A 172 12.73 -17.23 9.45
CA ARG A 172 12.25 -17.54 10.81
C ARG A 172 13.40 -17.42 11.79
N ASN A 173 13.25 -16.54 12.77
CA ASN A 173 14.20 -16.43 13.88
C ASN A 173 13.53 -16.83 15.19
N ILE A 174 14.29 -17.52 16.03
CA ILE A 174 13.88 -17.92 17.39
C ILE A 174 14.72 -17.10 18.36
N GLY A 175 14.06 -16.39 19.27
CA GLY A 175 14.69 -15.61 20.32
C GLY A 175 14.38 -16.17 21.70
N ILE A 176 15.26 -15.84 22.65
CA ILE A 176 15.12 -16.15 24.07
C ILE A 176 15.32 -14.89 24.90
N ALA A 177 14.56 -14.75 25.99
CA ALA A 177 14.90 -13.75 26.99
C ALA A 177 15.97 -14.31 27.94
N ILE A 178 17.06 -13.55 28.11
CA ILE A 178 18.14 -13.89 29.03
C ILE A 178 17.94 -13.12 30.33
N ASP A 179 18.07 -13.81 31.45
CA ASP A 179 18.19 -13.21 32.76
C ASP A 179 19.57 -12.58 32.93
N SER A 180 19.61 -11.28 33.19
CA SER A 180 20.85 -10.51 33.22
C SER A 180 21.75 -10.83 34.41
N GLU A 181 21.21 -11.39 35.50
CA GLU A 181 21.98 -11.71 36.70
C GLU A 181 22.60 -13.11 36.60
N THR A 182 21.86 -14.06 36.06
CA THR A 182 22.27 -15.47 35.99
C THR A 182 22.88 -15.87 34.65
N GLY A 183 22.64 -15.10 33.58
CA GLY A 183 23.01 -15.45 32.22
C GLY A 183 22.22 -16.64 31.65
N THR A 184 21.10 -17.02 32.28
CA THR A 184 20.27 -18.16 31.88
C THR A 184 18.99 -17.73 31.18
N THR A 185 18.35 -18.63 30.43
CA THR A 185 17.06 -18.38 29.78
C THR A 185 15.97 -18.20 30.83
N LYS A 186 15.15 -17.14 30.71
CA LYS A 186 13.95 -16.99 31.53
C LYS A 186 12.91 -18.04 31.15
N GLU A 187 12.34 -18.71 32.14
CA GLU A 187 11.33 -19.75 31.94
C GLU A 187 10.13 -19.22 31.13
N GLY A 188 9.71 -19.97 30.10
CA GLY A 188 8.59 -19.62 29.23
C GLY A 188 8.83 -18.45 28.26
N GLN A 189 10.04 -17.88 28.20
CA GLN A 189 10.36 -16.71 27.37
C GLN A 189 11.13 -17.08 26.10
N ILE A 190 10.63 -18.07 25.37
CA ILE A 190 11.03 -18.41 24.00
C ILE A 190 10.02 -17.75 23.06
N TYR A 191 10.47 -17.04 22.03
CA TYR A 191 9.60 -16.47 21.00
C TYR A 191 10.10 -16.79 19.59
N GLN A 192 9.19 -17.00 18.65
CA GLN A 192 9.48 -17.12 17.23
C GLN A 192 8.95 -15.89 16.47
N ALA A 193 9.70 -15.41 15.48
CA ALA A 193 9.26 -14.34 14.59
C ALA A 193 9.58 -14.68 13.13
N GLU A 194 8.65 -14.37 12.23
CA GLU A 194 8.85 -14.44 10.79
C GLU A 194 9.19 -13.04 10.23
N TYR A 195 10.21 -12.95 9.38
CA TYR A 195 10.68 -11.71 8.78
C TYR A 195 10.64 -11.80 7.26
N LEU A 196 10.37 -10.66 6.64
CA LEU A 196 10.46 -10.47 5.20
C LEU A 196 11.93 -10.25 4.83
N ARG A 197 12.53 -11.22 4.12
CA ARG A 197 13.85 -11.07 3.50
C ARG A 197 13.67 -10.80 2.02
N LEU A 198 13.97 -9.59 1.56
CA LEU A 198 13.96 -9.33 0.12
C LEU A 198 15.12 -10.09 -0.56
N ARG A 199 14.84 -10.64 -1.74
CA ARG A 199 15.90 -11.23 -2.56
C ARG A 199 16.82 -10.16 -3.14
N GLU A 200 18.02 -10.56 -3.52
CA GLU A 200 18.97 -9.65 -4.17
C GLU A 200 18.35 -9.00 -5.41
N GLY A 201 18.48 -7.67 -5.51
CA GLY A 201 17.89 -6.89 -6.58
C GLY A 201 16.38 -6.62 -6.45
N ALA A 202 15.75 -7.09 -5.37
CA ALA A 202 14.38 -6.72 -5.01
C ALA A 202 14.36 -5.49 -4.08
N GLY A 203 13.30 -4.70 -4.18
CA GLY A 203 13.05 -3.50 -3.39
C GLY A 203 11.55 -3.20 -3.34
N LEU A 204 11.20 -2.14 -2.61
CA LEU A 204 9.82 -1.69 -2.47
C LEU A 204 9.63 -0.35 -3.17
N ALA A 205 9.02 -0.36 -4.35
CA ALA A 205 8.66 0.81 -5.13
C ALA A 205 7.48 1.58 -4.51
N PHE A 206 7.61 2.89 -4.36
CA PHE A 206 6.51 3.74 -3.88
C PHE A 206 6.57 5.15 -4.48
N LEU A 207 5.38 5.76 -4.59
CA LEU A 207 5.23 7.17 -4.91
C LEU A 207 4.97 7.94 -3.63
N ALA A 208 5.52 9.14 -3.55
CA ALA A 208 5.17 10.05 -2.46
C ALA A 208 5.10 11.50 -2.96
N SER A 209 4.16 12.26 -2.43
CA SER A 209 4.05 13.71 -2.57
C SER A 209 3.78 14.33 -1.20
N CYS A 210 4.35 15.49 -0.96
CA CYS A 210 4.04 16.28 0.24
C CYS A 210 4.32 17.75 -0.08
N GLU A 211 3.27 18.47 -0.47
CA GLU A 211 3.30 19.91 -0.70
C GLU A 211 2.46 20.60 0.38
N ILE A 212 3.12 21.41 1.21
CA ILE A 212 2.44 22.17 2.26
C ILE A 212 2.29 23.63 1.84
N LYS A 213 1.23 24.30 2.31
CA LYS A 213 1.02 25.73 2.11
C LYS A 213 1.38 26.49 3.38
N PRO A 214 2.56 27.14 3.47
CA PRO A 214 2.95 27.91 4.64
C PRO A 214 1.99 29.08 4.86
N LYS A 215 1.58 29.29 6.11
CA LYS A 215 0.75 30.43 6.50
C LYS A 215 1.55 31.72 6.31
N GLY A 216 1.00 32.66 5.54
CA GLY A 216 1.66 33.93 5.19
C GLY A 216 2.62 33.84 3.99
N GLY A 217 2.81 32.66 3.40
CA GLY A 217 3.61 32.48 2.17
C GLY A 217 2.76 32.48 0.90
N SER A 218 3.40 32.78 -0.23
CA SER A 218 2.75 32.89 -1.55
C SER A 218 2.77 31.60 -2.39
N GLY A 219 3.41 30.52 -1.93
CA GLY A 219 3.59 29.30 -2.72
C GLY A 219 3.57 28.00 -1.91
N LEU A 220 3.41 26.87 -2.60
CA LEU A 220 3.54 25.54 -2.02
C LEU A 220 5.00 25.20 -1.78
N VAL A 221 5.28 24.52 -0.66
CA VAL A 221 6.61 24.05 -0.31
C VAL A 221 6.65 22.54 -0.43
N ASP A 222 7.55 22.05 -1.28
CA ASP A 222 7.83 20.62 -1.45
C ASP A 222 8.71 20.11 -0.30
N VAL A 223 8.08 19.39 0.63
CA VAL A 223 8.73 18.83 1.82
C VAL A 223 9.65 17.67 1.46
N LEU A 224 9.23 16.81 0.52
CA LEU A 224 10.05 15.67 0.10
C LEU A 224 11.32 16.10 -0.63
N GLY A 225 11.26 17.23 -1.35
CA GLY A 225 12.43 17.85 -1.97
C GLY A 225 13.48 18.37 -0.96
N LYS A 226 13.15 18.46 0.33
CA LYS A 226 14.09 18.85 1.40
C LYS A 226 14.83 17.66 2.03
N ILE A 227 14.43 16.42 1.74
CA ILE A 227 15.09 15.23 2.26
C ILE A 227 16.30 14.90 1.38
N SER A 228 17.50 14.95 1.94
CA SER A 228 18.72 14.47 1.28
C SER A 228 18.67 12.96 1.10
N LEU A 229 19.05 12.46 -0.07
CA LEU A 229 19.07 11.03 -0.38
C LEU A 229 20.49 10.53 -0.69
N PRO A 230 20.83 9.26 -0.37
CA PRO A 230 19.99 8.26 0.30
C PRO A 230 19.64 8.66 1.75
N SER A 231 18.47 8.25 2.24
CA SER A 231 18.09 8.47 3.65
C SER A 231 17.66 7.18 4.33
N SER A 232 18.03 7.02 5.60
CA SER A 232 17.59 5.88 6.39
C SER A 232 16.17 6.09 6.92
N LEU A 233 15.34 5.08 6.74
CA LEU A 233 13.96 5.01 7.17
C LEU A 233 13.82 3.83 8.14
N ILE A 234 13.06 4.04 9.22
CA ILE A 234 12.67 2.94 10.10
C ILE A 234 11.27 2.53 9.65
N ILE A 235 11.08 1.25 9.34
CA ILE A 235 9.82 0.69 8.87
C ILE A 235 9.59 -0.70 9.47
N GLY A 236 8.33 -0.97 9.83
CA GLY A 236 7.95 -2.22 10.50
C GLY A 236 8.23 -2.20 12.01
N GLY A 237 8.02 -3.35 12.63
CA GLY A 237 8.38 -3.58 14.03
C GLY A 237 9.87 -3.87 14.20
N GLN A 238 10.31 -4.00 15.46
CA GLN A 238 11.70 -4.31 15.83
C GLN A 238 12.76 -3.42 15.17
N GLN A 239 12.38 -2.17 14.85
CA GLN A 239 13.26 -1.15 14.29
C GLN A 239 13.93 -1.52 12.96
N GLY A 240 13.23 -2.24 12.06
CA GLY A 240 13.72 -2.52 10.71
C GLY A 240 14.20 -1.27 9.97
N ILE A 241 15.42 -1.31 9.41
CA ILE A 241 16.05 -0.19 8.70
C ILE A 241 15.98 -0.45 7.19
N ALA A 242 15.56 0.57 6.44
CA ALA A 242 15.62 0.58 4.99
C ALA A 242 16.18 1.91 4.47
N HIS A 243 16.83 1.87 3.31
CA HIS A 243 17.30 3.07 2.62
C HIS A 243 16.30 3.52 1.58
N VAL A 244 15.93 4.80 1.64
CA VAL A 244 15.15 5.48 0.60
C VAL A 244 16.09 5.89 -0.52
N LEU A 245 15.82 5.43 -1.73
CA LEU A 245 16.58 5.76 -2.92
C LEU A 245 15.67 6.35 -4.00
N PRO A 246 16.20 7.20 -4.90
CA PRO A 246 15.55 7.49 -6.17
C PRO A 246 15.30 6.18 -6.94
N SER A 247 14.19 6.15 -7.68
CA SER A 247 13.88 5.05 -8.59
C SER A 247 13.11 5.58 -9.79
N ALA A 248 13.17 4.86 -10.90
CA ALA A 248 12.47 5.17 -12.13
C ALA A 248 11.50 4.02 -12.44
N TRP A 249 10.26 4.15 -11.99
CA TRP A 249 9.19 3.18 -12.24
C TRP A 249 7.86 3.93 -12.41
N LYS A 250 6.85 3.28 -12.97
CA LYS A 250 5.56 3.92 -13.28
C LYS A 250 4.39 3.03 -12.87
N LEU A 251 3.29 3.67 -12.49
CA LEU A 251 2.00 3.00 -12.34
C LEU A 251 1.51 2.46 -13.70
N PRO A 252 0.66 1.42 -13.71
CA PRO A 252 0.02 0.97 -14.93
C PRO A 252 -0.96 2.06 -15.39
N GLY A 253 -0.60 2.77 -16.46
CA GLY A 253 -1.44 3.78 -17.07
C GLY A 253 -2.08 3.24 -18.33
N VAL A 254 -3.39 3.46 -18.49
CA VAL A 254 -4.11 3.25 -19.75
C VAL A 254 -4.79 4.56 -20.09
N GLN A 255 -4.80 4.93 -21.36
CA GLN A 255 -5.55 6.07 -21.81
C GLN A 255 -7.05 5.79 -21.59
N MET A 256 -7.76 6.78 -21.03
CA MET A 256 -9.21 6.69 -20.95
C MET A 256 -9.75 6.57 -22.39
N PRO A 257 -10.66 5.62 -22.65
CA PRO A 257 -11.27 5.50 -23.96
C PRO A 257 -12.04 6.78 -24.30
N ALA A 258 -12.15 7.11 -25.59
CA ALA A 258 -12.99 8.20 -26.05
C ALA A 258 -14.45 7.91 -25.64
N LEU A 259 -15.17 8.97 -25.27
CA LEU A 259 -16.60 8.87 -25.02
C LEU A 259 -17.32 8.79 -26.38
N ASP A 260 -17.62 7.57 -26.80
CA ASP A 260 -18.47 7.29 -27.97
C ASP A 260 -19.96 7.25 -27.55
N GLU A 261 -20.88 7.11 -28.51
CA GLU A 261 -22.34 6.98 -28.24
C GLU A 261 -22.72 5.70 -27.48
N LYS A 262 -21.78 4.75 -27.31
CA LYS A 262 -22.02 3.48 -26.60
C LYS A 262 -21.86 3.66 -25.08
N PRO A 263 -22.66 2.96 -24.26
CA PRO A 263 -22.51 3.00 -22.81
C PRO A 263 -21.12 2.50 -22.41
N LEU A 264 -20.36 3.36 -21.71
CA LEU A 264 -19.03 3.04 -21.21
C LEU A 264 -19.14 2.25 -19.91
N LEU A 265 -18.64 1.01 -19.92
CA LEU A 265 -18.50 0.19 -18.72
C LEU A 265 -17.09 0.34 -18.17
N LEU A 266 -16.97 0.87 -16.95
CA LEU A 266 -15.70 1.06 -16.26
C LEU A 266 -15.48 -0.04 -15.22
N ARG A 267 -14.32 -0.70 -15.31
CA ARG A 267 -13.81 -1.60 -14.27
C ARG A 267 -12.63 -0.94 -13.56
N TRP A 268 -12.73 -0.81 -12.25
CA TRP A 268 -11.64 -0.34 -11.40
C TRP A 268 -10.97 -1.51 -10.71
N THR A 269 -9.69 -1.71 -10.96
CA THR A 269 -8.87 -2.70 -10.24
C THR A 269 -8.04 -1.96 -9.19
N LEU A 270 -8.26 -2.27 -7.92
CA LEU A 270 -7.57 -1.61 -6.81
C LEU A 270 -6.13 -2.13 -6.70
N LEU A 271 -5.15 -1.23 -6.76
CA LEU A 271 -3.73 -1.55 -6.58
C LEU A 271 -3.33 -1.62 -5.09
N SER A 272 -4.20 -1.20 -4.20
CA SER A 272 -3.99 -1.19 -2.76
C SER A 272 -5.30 -1.41 -2.02
N PRO A 273 -5.30 -1.94 -0.80
CA PRO A 273 -6.51 -2.02 0.02
C PRO A 273 -7.17 -0.65 0.14
N ALA A 274 -8.49 -0.61 -0.09
CA ALA A 274 -9.31 0.59 0.03
C ALA A 274 -10.32 0.43 1.16
N ILE A 275 -10.63 1.54 1.84
CA ILE A 275 -11.60 1.57 2.94
C ILE A 275 -12.83 2.31 2.47
N PHE A 276 -14.00 1.69 2.62
CA PHE A 276 -15.30 2.26 2.26
C PHE A 276 -16.17 2.40 3.50
N PRO A 277 -15.92 3.42 4.35
CA PRO A 277 -16.62 3.54 5.61
C PRO A 277 -18.09 3.90 5.40
N LYS A 278 -18.93 3.47 6.36
CA LYS A 278 -20.24 4.06 6.53
C LYS A 278 -20.06 5.49 7.06
N ILE A 279 -20.71 6.45 6.42
CA ILE A 279 -20.73 7.87 6.79
C ILE A 279 -22.18 8.21 7.11
N GLU A 280 -22.44 8.68 8.32
CA GLU A 280 -23.77 9.15 8.68
C GLU A 280 -24.05 10.52 8.05
N ALA A 281 -25.29 10.75 7.64
CA ALA A 281 -25.68 12.06 7.13
C ALA A 281 -25.62 13.08 8.26
N ASP A 282 -25.01 14.23 8.00
CA ASP A 282 -24.94 15.34 8.95
C ASP A 282 -25.21 16.65 8.20
N ALA A 283 -26.44 17.15 8.35
CA ALA A 283 -26.89 18.39 7.73
C ALA A 283 -26.11 19.61 8.22
N SER A 284 -25.59 19.59 9.46
CA SER A 284 -24.79 20.71 10.00
C SER A 284 -23.43 20.85 9.33
N ARG A 285 -22.92 19.76 8.75
CA ARG A 285 -21.64 19.70 8.03
C ARG A 285 -21.79 19.56 6.51
N ASN A 286 -23.03 19.64 6.01
CA ASN A 286 -23.37 19.37 4.61
C ASN A 286 -22.83 18.02 4.11
N LEU A 287 -22.88 17.00 4.98
CA LEU A 287 -22.43 15.64 4.67
C LEU A 287 -23.62 14.79 4.24
N THR A 288 -23.61 14.36 2.99
CA THR A 288 -24.50 13.30 2.51
C THR A 288 -24.04 11.96 3.08
N GLY A 289 -24.95 11.22 3.72
CA GLY A 289 -24.64 9.90 4.26
C GLY A 289 -24.21 8.91 3.17
N HIS A 290 -23.39 7.94 3.54
CA HIS A 290 -22.92 6.83 2.71
C HIS A 290 -23.07 5.54 3.53
N HIS A 291 -23.72 4.51 2.99
CA HIS A 291 -23.99 3.25 3.70
C HIS A 291 -22.74 2.43 4.01
N GLY A 292 -21.61 2.74 3.35
CA GLY A 292 -20.38 1.97 3.43
C GLY A 292 -20.34 0.84 2.42
N GLY A 293 -19.13 0.36 2.12
CA GLY A 293 -18.92 -0.57 1.01
C GLY A 293 -18.76 0.12 -0.35
N TRP A 294 -18.28 -0.63 -1.34
CA TRP A 294 -17.97 -0.12 -2.69
C TRP A 294 -19.17 -0.17 -3.65
N LEU A 295 -20.15 -1.03 -3.38
CA LEU A 295 -21.28 -1.22 -4.28
C LEU A 295 -22.30 -0.08 -4.13
N PRO A 296 -22.79 0.49 -5.24
CA PRO A 296 -23.93 1.39 -5.18
C PRO A 296 -25.13 0.61 -4.60
N SER A 297 -25.74 1.16 -3.56
CA SER A 297 -27.00 0.68 -2.97
C SER A 297 -28.20 1.22 -3.73
#